data_AF-A0A1Y2J4E6-F1
#
_entry.id   AF-A0A1Y2J4E6-F1
#
_cell.length_a   1.000
_cell.length_b   1.000
_cell.length_c   1.000
_cell.angle_alpha   90.00
_cell.angle_beta   90.00
_cell.angle_gamma   90.00
#
_symmetry.space_group_name_H-M   'P 1'
#
loop_
_entity.id
_entity.type
_entity.pdbx_description
1 polymer ?
#
loop_
_entity_poly.entity_id
_entity_poly.type
_entity_poly.pdbx_seq_one_letter_code
_entity_poly.pdbx_strand_id
1 'polypeptide(L)'
;MGRCLYSTTIRMEYTLTPHLYVDQDTRVSTDQPDAIHDMESFWLLLNVCITSSGPGGERRKELPDELTGEIDAQQISDVCDVVYRPFEGPFGTIARNTKTLFELPQQFEWTIPCHVHPYYDPLKPLLRRRWQLLILAYIYRGYMYCNIHKFVIQLLEDALRDLEDRGPPGDAQQVRDARKKREDFVREAVLATMRVDVHTSQAKAVLRSAESGELGMEPAASKHPQTSQKEKRDAPSPPSSQMHPMDRSRT
;
A
#
# COMPACT_ATOMS: atom_id res chain seq x y z
N MET A 1 -32.39 -28.26 24.07
CA MET A 1 -32.98 -27.03 23.46
C MET A 1 -32.11 -25.86 23.87
N GLY A 2 -31.54 -25.12 22.92
CA GLY A 2 -30.64 -23.99 23.23
C GLY A 2 -31.38 -22.65 23.35
N ARG A 3 -30.75 -21.68 24.03
CA ARG A 3 -31.07 -20.25 23.91
C ARG A 3 -29.76 -19.48 23.82
N CYS A 4 -29.44 -18.96 22.64
CA CYS A 4 -28.36 -18.00 22.45
C CYS A 4 -28.91 -16.60 22.73
N LEU A 5 -28.30 -15.84 23.65
CA LEU A 5 -28.75 -14.51 24.06
C LEU A 5 -27.59 -13.58 24.43
N TYR A 6 -26.74 -13.23 23.45
CA TYR A 6 -25.87 -12.04 23.53
C TYR A 6 -25.88 -11.26 22.21
N SER A 7 -27.07 -10.76 21.85
CA SER A 7 -27.25 -9.82 20.73
C SER A 7 -27.16 -8.38 21.23
N THR A 8 -25.97 -7.94 21.61
CA THR A 8 -25.72 -6.55 22.06
C THR A 8 -25.64 -5.61 20.85
N THR A 9 -26.78 -5.35 20.21
CA THR A 9 -26.90 -4.43 19.08
C THR A 9 -26.80 -2.99 19.59
N ILE A 10 -25.57 -2.44 19.60
CA ILE A 10 -25.34 -1.00 19.84
C ILE A 10 -25.83 -0.21 18.63
N ARG A 11 -27.13 0.09 18.60
CA ARG A 11 -27.78 0.92 17.58
C ARG A 11 -27.59 2.40 17.90
N MET A 12 -26.40 2.91 17.61
CA MET A 12 -26.08 4.34 17.71
C MET A 12 -26.64 5.10 16.50
N GLU A 13 -27.81 5.71 16.66
CA GLU A 13 -28.39 6.61 15.66
C GLU A 13 -27.82 8.02 15.83
N TYR A 14 -26.74 8.32 15.11
CA TYR A 14 -26.11 9.64 15.12
C TYR A 14 -26.65 10.55 14.00
N THR A 15 -27.52 11.50 14.36
CA THR A 15 -27.79 12.69 13.54
C THR A 15 -26.60 13.63 13.61
N LEU A 16 -25.60 13.42 12.75
CA LEU A 16 -24.43 14.31 12.63
C LEU A 16 -24.84 15.64 11.99
N THR A 17 -24.94 16.70 12.78
CA THR A 17 -24.91 18.09 12.28
C THR A 17 -23.47 18.55 12.14
N PRO A 18 -22.92 18.72 10.92
CA PRO A 18 -21.53 19.12 10.73
C PRO A 18 -21.37 20.63 10.98
N HIS A 19 -20.97 20.99 12.19
CA HIS A 19 -20.50 22.33 12.53
C HIS A 19 -19.27 22.20 13.44
N LEU A 20 -18.33 23.14 13.32
CA LEU A 20 -16.96 23.08 13.89
C LEU A 20 -15.97 22.16 13.15
N TYR A 21 -15.82 22.38 11.83
CA TYR A 21 -14.48 22.37 11.24
C TYR A 21 -14.01 23.83 11.17
N VAL A 22 -13.28 24.29 12.19
CA VAL A 22 -12.83 25.69 12.35
C VAL A 22 -11.31 25.72 12.52
N ASP A 23 -10.71 26.69 11.84
CA ASP A 23 -9.29 27.07 11.77
C ASP A 23 -8.25 25.99 11.42
N GLN A 24 -7.58 26.25 10.29
CA GLN A 24 -6.25 25.69 9.97
C GLN A 24 -5.12 26.70 10.24
N ASP A 25 -5.42 27.88 10.78
CA ASP A 25 -4.46 28.96 11.02
C ASP A 25 -3.82 28.90 12.42
N THR A 26 -2.92 27.93 12.62
CA THR A 26 -1.77 28.17 13.51
C THR A 26 -0.59 27.30 13.08
N ARG A 27 0.35 27.90 12.33
CA ARG A 27 1.58 27.24 11.90
C ARG A 27 2.58 27.12 13.04
N VAL A 28 2.62 25.96 13.68
CA VAL A 28 3.83 25.44 14.34
C VAL A 28 4.15 24.09 13.71
N SER A 29 5.08 24.08 12.75
CA SER A 29 5.53 22.88 12.07
C SER A 29 6.53 22.10 12.93
N THR A 30 6.02 21.44 13.96
CA THR A 30 6.70 20.31 14.60
C THR A 30 6.17 19.03 13.97
N ASP A 31 6.97 18.38 13.11
CA ASP A 31 6.75 17.01 12.65
C ASP A 31 7.03 16.01 13.78
N GLN A 32 6.29 16.17 14.88
CA GLN A 32 6.33 15.33 16.07
C GLN A 32 5.18 14.34 15.96
N PRO A 33 5.40 13.02 16.11
CA PRO A 33 4.35 12.03 15.98
C PRO A 33 3.26 12.28 17.03
N ASP A 34 2.06 12.65 16.55
CA ASP A 34 0.85 12.73 17.35
C ASP A 34 0.36 11.30 17.64
N ALA A 35 -0.19 11.08 18.83
CA ALA A 35 -0.87 9.82 19.19
C ALA A 35 -2.01 9.46 18.22
N ILE A 36 -2.55 10.44 17.49
CA ILE A 36 -3.51 10.29 16.39
C ILE A 36 -2.83 9.90 15.06
N HIS A 37 -1.59 10.30 14.80
CA HIS A 37 -0.84 9.80 13.62
C HIS A 37 -0.43 8.34 13.82
N ASP A 38 -0.10 7.92 15.04
CA ASP A 38 0.11 6.49 15.36
C ASP A 38 -1.15 5.63 15.04
N MET A 39 -2.35 6.20 15.14
CA MET A 39 -3.59 5.52 14.75
C MET A 39 -3.70 5.26 13.25
N GLU A 40 -3.14 6.13 12.41
CA GLU A 40 -3.18 6.05 10.94
C GLU A 40 -2.46 4.79 10.41
N SER A 41 -1.65 4.10 11.23
CA SER A 41 -1.21 2.72 10.98
C SER A 41 -2.37 1.71 10.76
N PHE A 42 -3.61 2.11 11.07
CA PHE A 42 -4.84 1.47 10.63
C PHE A 42 -4.89 1.27 9.11
N TRP A 43 -4.51 2.29 8.33
CA TRP A 43 -4.55 2.25 6.87
C TRP A 43 -3.60 1.19 6.31
N LEU A 44 -2.42 1.01 6.92
CA LEU A 44 -1.48 -0.05 6.55
C LEU A 44 -2.04 -1.45 6.83
N LEU A 45 -2.60 -1.68 8.02
CA LEU A 45 -3.23 -2.96 8.38
C LEU A 45 -4.40 -3.28 7.44
N LEU A 46 -5.23 -2.29 7.15
CA LEU A 46 -6.37 -2.41 6.25
C LEU A 46 -5.93 -2.71 4.81
N ASN A 47 -4.91 -2.00 4.31
CA ASN A 47 -4.36 -2.24 2.97
C ASN A 47 -3.85 -3.68 2.84
N VAL A 48 -3.09 -4.19 3.82
CA VAL A 48 -2.65 -5.61 3.84
C VAL A 48 -3.84 -6.57 3.81
N CYS A 49 -4.88 -6.32 4.60
CA CYS A 49 -6.08 -7.16 4.65
C CYS A 49 -6.87 -7.18 3.33
N ILE A 50 -6.73 -6.16 2.47
CA ILE A 50 -7.40 -6.08 1.17
C ILE A 50 -6.50 -6.57 0.04
N THR A 51 -5.19 -6.29 0.07
CA THR A 51 -4.25 -6.53 -1.05
C THR A 51 -3.53 -7.88 -0.99
N SER A 52 -3.39 -8.50 0.18
CA SER A 52 -2.62 -9.73 0.35
C SER A 52 -3.48 -11.00 0.24
N SER A 53 -2.95 -12.02 -0.43
CA SER A 53 -3.52 -13.38 -0.50
C SER A 53 -3.46 -14.14 0.83
N GLY A 54 -2.72 -13.61 1.83
CA GLY A 54 -2.63 -14.16 3.17
C GLY A 54 -1.19 -14.25 3.70
N PRO A 55 -0.80 -15.35 4.37
CA PRO A 55 0.48 -15.44 5.06
C PRO A 55 1.61 -15.61 4.04
N GLY A 56 2.59 -14.71 4.08
CA GLY A 56 3.73 -14.70 3.15
C GLY A 56 3.88 -13.44 2.30
N GLY A 57 2.95 -12.48 2.39
CA GLY A 57 3.04 -11.19 1.68
C GLY A 57 2.74 -11.25 0.18
N GLU A 58 2.31 -12.41 -0.33
CA GLU A 58 1.86 -12.58 -1.72
C GLU A 58 0.68 -11.63 -2.02
N ARG A 59 0.82 -10.75 -3.02
CA ARG A 59 -0.28 -9.91 -3.54
C ARG A 59 -1.43 -10.80 -4.07
N ARG A 60 -2.65 -10.28 -4.08
CA ARG A 60 -3.81 -10.96 -4.68
C ARG A 60 -3.70 -10.99 -6.20
N LYS A 61 -4.13 -12.12 -6.78
CA LYS A 61 -4.10 -12.36 -8.23
C LYS A 61 -5.08 -11.47 -9.01
N GLU A 62 -6.07 -10.93 -8.32
CA GLU A 62 -7.02 -9.94 -8.85
C GLU A 62 -6.42 -8.52 -8.96
N LEU A 63 -5.26 -8.26 -8.36
CA LEU A 63 -4.55 -6.98 -8.44
C LEU A 63 -3.31 -7.12 -9.33
N PRO A 64 -3.06 -6.20 -10.28
CA PRO A 64 -1.79 -6.17 -11.01
C PRO A 64 -0.64 -5.73 -10.09
N ASP A 65 0.59 -6.10 -10.44
CA ASP A 65 1.78 -5.74 -9.66
C ASP A 65 2.01 -4.22 -9.59
N GLU A 66 1.69 -3.49 -10.67
CA GLU A 66 1.69 -2.03 -10.73
C GLU A 66 0.32 -1.47 -11.18
N LEU A 67 -0.25 -0.56 -10.38
CA LEU A 67 -1.46 0.23 -10.71
C LEU A 67 -1.12 1.60 -11.34
N THR A 68 0.09 1.76 -11.88
CA THR A 68 0.68 3.06 -12.28
C THR A 68 0.46 3.43 -13.75
N GLY A 69 -0.04 2.53 -14.58
CA GLY A 69 -0.43 2.82 -15.97
C GLY A 69 -1.73 3.61 -16.08
N GLU A 70 -2.06 4.06 -17.29
CA GLU A 70 -3.43 4.48 -17.62
C GLU A 70 -4.33 3.23 -17.65
N ILE A 71 -4.81 2.82 -16.46
CA ILE A 71 -5.75 1.71 -16.35
C ILE A 71 -7.05 2.13 -17.03
N ASP A 72 -7.40 1.43 -18.11
CA ASP A 72 -8.71 1.54 -18.75
C ASP A 72 -9.80 1.36 -17.68
N ALA A 73 -10.66 2.37 -17.53
CA ALA A 73 -11.76 2.36 -16.56
C ALA A 73 -12.69 1.15 -16.76
N GLN A 74 -12.69 0.54 -17.94
CA GLN A 74 -13.44 -0.67 -18.26
C GLN A 74 -12.85 -1.97 -17.66
N GLN A 75 -11.61 -1.94 -17.15
CA GLN A 75 -10.88 -3.10 -16.61
C GLN A 75 -10.72 -3.10 -15.09
N ILE A 76 -11.23 -2.08 -14.40
CA ILE A 76 -11.12 -1.95 -12.94
C ILE A 76 -12.13 -2.90 -12.26
N SER A 77 -11.63 -3.93 -11.59
CA SER A 77 -12.42 -4.72 -10.63
C SER A 77 -12.71 -3.88 -9.37
N ASP A 78 -13.85 -4.09 -8.71
CA ASP A 78 -14.21 -3.44 -7.44
C ASP A 78 -13.06 -3.46 -6.41
N VAL A 79 -12.29 -4.55 -6.36
CA VAL A 79 -11.13 -4.70 -5.46
C VAL A 79 -10.00 -3.75 -5.86
N CYS A 80 -9.72 -3.60 -7.17
CA CYS A 80 -8.75 -2.63 -7.67
C CYS A 80 -9.19 -1.21 -7.34
N ASP A 81 -10.48 -0.90 -7.47
CA ASP A 81 -11.05 0.43 -7.20
C ASP A 81 -10.95 0.79 -5.71
N VAL A 82 -11.25 -0.16 -4.82
CA VAL A 82 -11.16 -0.04 -3.36
C VAL A 82 -9.72 -0.03 -2.85
N VAL A 83 -8.73 -0.48 -3.64
CA VAL A 83 -7.30 -0.33 -3.34
C VAL A 83 -6.74 0.99 -3.89
N TYR A 84 -7.06 1.32 -5.13
CA TYR A 84 -6.56 2.52 -5.82
C TYR A 84 -7.04 3.80 -5.13
N ARG A 85 -8.34 3.92 -4.84
CA ARG A 85 -8.92 5.18 -4.32
C ARG A 85 -8.34 5.64 -2.97
N PRO A 86 -8.10 4.76 -1.96
CA PRO A 86 -7.53 5.16 -0.67
C PRO A 86 -6.04 4.81 -0.46
N PHE A 87 -5.38 3.97 -1.27
CA PHE A 87 -4.00 3.54 -1.01
C PHE A 87 -3.01 3.73 -2.16
N GLU A 88 -3.37 3.42 -3.41
CA GLU A 88 -2.39 3.32 -4.52
C GLU A 88 -2.56 4.37 -5.64
N GLY A 89 -3.60 5.20 -5.59
CA GLY A 89 -3.82 6.29 -6.54
C GLY A 89 -2.96 7.54 -6.29
N PRO A 90 -3.02 8.55 -7.17
CA PRO A 90 -2.35 9.83 -6.96
C PRO A 90 -2.73 10.49 -5.62
N PHE A 91 -1.80 11.23 -5.00
CA PHE A 91 -2.02 11.86 -3.68
C PHE A 91 -3.33 12.64 -3.57
N GLY A 92 -3.71 13.43 -4.59
CA GLY A 92 -4.98 14.17 -4.62
C GLY A 92 -6.24 13.30 -4.71
N THR A 93 -6.11 12.05 -5.20
CA THR A 93 -7.16 11.02 -5.18
C THR A 93 -7.26 10.41 -3.78
N ILE A 94 -6.12 9.98 -3.20
CA ILE A 94 -6.07 9.42 -1.85
C ILE A 94 -6.63 10.42 -0.82
N ALA A 95 -6.09 11.65 -0.79
CA ALA A 95 -6.52 12.68 0.15
C ALA A 95 -8.02 13.00 0.03
N ARG A 96 -8.59 12.98 -1.18
CA ARG A 96 -10.02 13.20 -1.41
C ARG A 96 -10.87 12.03 -0.89
N ASN A 97 -10.55 10.79 -1.26
CA ASN A 97 -11.33 9.62 -0.84
C ASN A 97 -11.24 9.40 0.67
N THR A 98 -10.04 9.50 1.25
CA THR A 98 -9.84 9.44 2.71
C THR A 98 -10.64 10.52 3.42
N LYS A 99 -10.63 11.76 2.93
CA LYS A 99 -11.49 12.84 3.45
C LYS A 99 -12.98 12.47 3.37
N THR A 100 -13.46 11.95 2.23
CA THR A 100 -14.87 11.54 2.07
C THR A 100 -15.25 10.42 3.04
N LEU A 101 -14.35 9.47 3.34
CA LEU A 101 -14.59 8.44 4.37
C LEU A 101 -14.74 9.07 5.77
N PHE A 102 -13.94 10.08 6.12
CA PHE A 102 -14.10 10.81 7.39
C PHE A 102 -15.39 11.67 7.44
N GLU A 103 -15.78 12.30 6.33
CA GLU A 103 -17.02 13.09 6.24
C GLU A 103 -18.29 12.21 6.23
N LEU A 104 -18.21 10.98 5.72
CA LEU A 104 -19.32 10.03 5.62
C LEU A 104 -18.92 8.63 6.16
N PRO A 105 -18.73 8.45 7.49
CA PRO A 105 -18.15 7.22 8.07
C PRO A 105 -18.92 5.93 7.79
N GLN A 106 -20.18 6.02 7.39
CA GLN A 106 -21.03 4.89 6.99
C GLN A 106 -20.60 4.29 5.64
N GLN A 107 -19.96 5.07 4.76
CA GLN A 107 -19.45 4.55 3.49
C GLN A 107 -18.43 3.43 3.74
N PHE A 108 -17.50 3.63 4.68
CA PHE A 108 -16.52 2.62 5.06
C PHE A 108 -17.16 1.26 5.34
N GLU A 109 -18.19 1.22 6.18
CA GLU A 109 -18.86 -0.01 6.64
C GLU A 109 -19.49 -0.82 5.49
N TRP A 110 -19.83 -0.15 4.38
CA TRP A 110 -20.47 -0.74 3.20
C TRP A 110 -19.52 -1.02 2.04
N THR A 111 -18.46 -0.22 1.87
CA THR A 111 -17.57 -0.28 0.68
C THR A 111 -16.22 -0.94 0.91
N ILE A 112 -15.78 -1.14 2.16
CA ILE A 112 -14.40 -1.59 2.44
C ILE A 112 -14.34 -3.01 3.06
N PRO A 113 -15.05 -3.33 4.16
CA PRO A 113 -15.00 -4.67 4.78
C PRO A 113 -15.50 -5.83 3.91
N CYS A 114 -16.18 -5.55 2.80
CA CYS A 114 -16.57 -6.55 1.80
C CYS A 114 -15.39 -7.06 0.96
N HIS A 115 -14.40 -6.23 0.64
CA HIS A 115 -13.26 -6.59 -0.23
C HIS A 115 -12.03 -7.11 0.54
N VAL A 116 -12.04 -7.08 1.88
CA VAL A 116 -11.05 -7.77 2.72
C VAL A 116 -11.00 -9.27 2.35
N HIS A 117 -9.80 -9.77 2.05
CA HIS A 117 -9.58 -11.11 1.53
C HIS A 117 -9.96 -12.21 2.55
N PRO A 118 -10.57 -13.35 2.13
CA PRO A 118 -11.12 -14.37 3.05
C PRO A 118 -10.19 -14.88 4.16
N TYR A 119 -8.87 -14.90 3.94
CA TYR A 119 -7.90 -15.23 4.99
C TYR A 119 -7.96 -14.30 6.22
N TYR A 120 -8.34 -13.04 6.01
CA TYR A 120 -8.45 -12.00 7.03
C TYR A 120 -9.89 -11.74 7.50
N ASP A 121 -10.88 -12.57 7.10
CA ASP A 121 -12.26 -12.46 7.56
C ASP A 121 -12.41 -12.36 9.09
N PRO A 122 -11.65 -13.12 9.91
CA PRO A 122 -11.67 -12.98 11.37
C PRO A 122 -11.26 -11.59 11.89
N LEU A 123 -10.56 -10.78 11.09
CA LEU A 123 -10.16 -9.40 11.44
C LEU A 123 -11.22 -8.35 11.08
N LYS A 124 -12.26 -8.69 10.31
CA LYS A 124 -13.34 -7.75 9.94
C LYS A 124 -14.01 -7.04 11.14
N PRO A 125 -14.19 -7.66 12.33
CA PRO A 125 -14.67 -6.96 13.54
C PRO A 125 -13.65 -5.97 14.11
N LEU A 126 -12.35 -6.33 14.15
CA LEU A 126 -11.26 -5.46 14.60
C LEU A 126 -11.14 -4.23 13.70
N LEU A 127 -11.17 -4.41 12.38
CA LEU A 127 -11.08 -3.30 11.42
C LEU A 127 -12.21 -2.28 11.61
N ARG A 128 -13.45 -2.74 11.85
CA ARG A 128 -14.60 -1.86 12.15
C ARG A 128 -14.47 -1.11 13.46
N ARG A 129 -14.17 -1.81 14.56
CA ARG A 129 -13.95 -1.18 15.87
C ARG A 129 -12.79 -0.17 15.81
N ARG A 130 -11.72 -0.47 15.05
CA ARG A 130 -10.57 0.43 14.89
C ARG A 130 -10.88 1.64 14.00
N TRP A 131 -11.71 1.49 12.96
CA TRP A 131 -12.26 2.62 12.19
C TRP A 131 -13.09 3.55 13.07
N GLN A 132 -14.01 3.00 13.87
CA GLN A 132 -14.83 3.76 14.80
C GLN A 132 -13.97 4.51 15.84
N LEU A 133 -12.93 3.85 16.37
CA LEU A 133 -11.96 4.47 17.27
C LEU A 133 -11.14 5.60 16.59
N LEU A 134 -10.80 5.44 15.31
CA LEU A 134 -10.14 6.47 14.50
C LEU A 134 -11.06 7.69 14.32
N ILE A 135 -12.33 7.51 13.92
CA ILE A 135 -13.32 8.58 13.82
C ILE A 135 -13.44 9.35 15.15
N LEU A 136 -13.56 8.64 16.28
CA LEU A 136 -13.61 9.25 17.60
C LEU A 136 -12.33 10.03 17.94
N ALA A 137 -11.16 9.58 17.46
CA ALA A 137 -9.88 10.29 17.67
C ALA A 137 -9.83 11.66 16.98
N TYR A 138 -10.38 11.83 15.77
CA TYR A 138 -10.44 13.15 15.13
C TYR A 138 -11.57 14.03 15.69
N ILE A 139 -12.73 13.46 16.06
CA ILE A 139 -13.82 14.24 16.66
C ILE A 139 -13.44 14.77 18.05
N TYR A 140 -12.77 13.95 18.86
CA TYR A 140 -12.47 14.25 20.27
C TYR A 140 -10.98 14.40 20.55
N ARG A 141 -10.20 15.00 19.63
CA ARG A 141 -8.73 15.08 19.67
C ARG A 141 -8.14 15.27 21.07
N GLY A 142 -8.55 16.31 21.80
CA GLY A 142 -7.99 16.64 23.12
C GLY A 142 -8.22 15.58 24.22
N TYR A 143 -9.34 14.85 24.21
CA TYR A 143 -9.56 13.73 25.15
C TYR A 143 -8.82 12.46 24.69
N MET A 144 -8.84 12.22 23.37
CA MET A 144 -8.32 11.00 22.78
C MET A 144 -6.80 10.97 22.79
N TYR A 145 -6.11 12.09 22.57
CA TYR A 145 -4.65 12.21 22.62
C TYR A 145 -4.02 11.51 23.84
N CYS A 146 -4.60 11.69 25.03
CA CYS A 146 -4.09 11.10 26.28
C CYS A 146 -4.50 9.63 26.51
N ASN A 147 -5.42 9.07 25.72
CA ASN A 147 -6.05 7.77 25.98
C ASN A 147 -6.00 6.79 24.80
N ILE A 148 -5.66 7.25 23.59
CA ILE A 148 -5.85 6.51 22.34
C ILE A 148 -5.04 5.20 22.28
N HIS A 149 -3.77 5.22 22.71
CA HIS A 149 -2.95 4.00 22.78
C HIS A 149 -3.58 2.95 23.72
N LYS A 150 -4.17 3.37 24.84
CA LYS A 150 -4.85 2.45 25.78
C LYS A 150 -6.07 1.79 25.11
N PHE A 151 -6.89 2.58 24.39
CA PHE A 151 -8.03 2.03 23.66
C PHE A 151 -7.61 1.09 22.52
N VAL A 152 -6.49 1.37 21.84
CA VAL A 152 -5.92 0.44 20.83
C VAL A 152 -5.44 -0.86 21.47
N ILE A 153 -4.68 -0.79 22.57
CA ILE A 153 -4.16 -1.97 23.26
C ILE A 153 -5.33 -2.85 23.72
N GLN A 154 -6.34 -2.27 24.38
CA GLN A 154 -7.55 -2.99 24.80
C GLN A 154 -8.30 -3.62 23.61
N LEU A 155 -8.43 -2.90 22.49
CA LEU A 155 -9.07 -3.40 21.27
C LEU A 155 -8.27 -4.54 20.61
N LEU A 156 -6.94 -4.50 20.63
CA LEU A 156 -6.08 -5.57 20.11
C LEU A 156 -6.12 -6.80 21.03
N GLU A 157 -6.11 -6.61 22.34
CA GLU A 157 -6.30 -7.70 23.30
C GLU A 157 -7.68 -8.38 23.17
N ASP A 158 -8.75 -7.59 22.99
CA ASP A 158 -10.09 -8.11 22.70
C ASP A 158 -10.09 -8.92 21.41
N ALA A 159 -9.44 -8.42 20.35
CA ALA A 159 -9.35 -9.11 19.08
C ALA A 159 -8.52 -10.41 19.18
N LEU A 160 -7.48 -10.45 20.01
CA LEU A 160 -6.70 -11.68 20.25
C LEU A 160 -7.55 -12.72 21.00
N ARG A 161 -8.28 -12.33 22.04
CA ARG A 161 -9.26 -13.22 22.71
C ARG A 161 -10.34 -13.72 21.75
N ASP A 162 -10.95 -12.81 20.98
CA ASP A 162 -11.93 -13.11 19.93
C ASP A 162 -11.38 -14.07 18.84
N LEU A 163 -10.06 -14.21 18.67
CA LEU A 163 -9.41 -15.13 17.73
C LEU A 163 -9.02 -16.47 18.39
N GLU A 164 -8.53 -16.46 19.62
CA GLU A 164 -8.19 -17.66 20.39
C GLU A 164 -9.44 -18.52 20.65
N ASP A 165 -10.56 -17.90 21.05
CA ASP A 165 -11.85 -18.57 21.30
C ASP A 165 -12.45 -19.22 20.03
N ARG A 166 -12.07 -18.76 18.83
CA ARG A 166 -12.50 -19.35 17.55
C ARG A 166 -11.67 -20.56 17.15
N GLY A 167 -10.50 -20.73 17.76
CA GLY A 167 -9.48 -21.68 17.31
C GLY A 167 -8.84 -21.29 15.96
N PRO A 168 -7.80 -22.03 15.54
CA PRO A 168 -7.12 -21.75 14.29
C PRO A 168 -7.99 -22.07 13.07
N PRO A 169 -7.98 -21.22 12.01
CA PRO A 169 -8.66 -21.52 10.76
C PRO A 169 -7.88 -22.58 9.96
N GLY A 170 -8.60 -23.58 9.44
CA GLY A 170 -8.04 -24.68 8.66
C GLY A 170 -7.52 -25.85 9.50
N ASP A 171 -6.96 -26.86 8.85
CA ASP A 171 -6.36 -28.00 9.53
C ASP A 171 -4.96 -27.68 10.12
N ALA A 172 -4.46 -28.57 10.97
CA ALA A 172 -3.18 -28.38 11.66
C ALA A 172 -1.95 -28.30 10.71
N GLN A 173 -2.06 -28.77 9.46
CA GLN A 173 -1.01 -28.60 8.45
C GLN A 173 -1.10 -27.21 7.80
N GLN A 174 -2.29 -26.75 7.41
CA GLN A 174 -2.51 -25.39 6.91
C GLN A 174 -1.98 -24.32 7.89
N VAL A 175 -2.20 -24.53 9.19
CA VAL A 175 -1.69 -23.65 10.26
C VAL A 175 -0.16 -23.63 10.34
N ARG A 176 0.49 -24.79 10.16
CA ARG A 176 1.97 -24.90 10.13
C ARG A 176 2.54 -24.21 8.89
N ASP A 177 1.95 -24.43 7.72
CA ASP A 177 2.43 -23.85 6.46
C ASP A 177 2.19 -22.33 6.41
N ALA A 178 1.05 -21.85 6.92
CA ALA A 178 0.78 -20.43 7.14
C ALA A 178 1.78 -19.78 8.12
N ARG A 179 2.14 -20.49 9.21
CA ARG A 179 3.19 -20.03 10.12
C ARG A 179 4.55 -19.96 9.42
N LYS A 180 4.93 -21.01 8.69
CA LYS A 180 6.22 -21.07 7.99
C LYS A 180 6.33 -19.96 6.94
N LYS A 181 5.33 -19.79 6.06
CA LYS A 181 5.31 -18.71 5.05
C LYS A 181 5.52 -17.32 5.69
N ARG A 182 4.91 -17.07 6.85
CA ARG A 182 5.10 -15.81 7.60
C ARG A 182 6.52 -15.67 8.16
N GLU A 183 7.09 -16.72 8.74
CA GLU A 183 8.46 -16.71 9.28
C GLU A 183 9.52 -16.54 8.17
N ASP A 184 9.31 -17.18 7.02
CA ASP A 184 10.17 -17.03 5.82
C ASP A 184 10.05 -15.62 5.21
N PHE A 185 8.83 -15.08 5.08
CA PHE A 185 8.61 -13.69 4.60
C PHE A 185 9.27 -12.65 5.52
N VAL A 186 9.10 -12.75 6.84
CA VAL A 186 9.72 -11.82 7.79
C VAL A 186 11.24 -11.91 7.74
N ARG A 187 11.81 -13.12 7.55
CA ARG A 187 13.25 -13.31 7.35
C ARG A 187 13.75 -12.58 6.12
N GLU A 188 13.13 -12.79 4.96
CA GLU A 188 13.57 -12.15 3.72
C GLU A 188 13.34 -10.64 3.72
N ALA A 189 12.25 -10.15 4.34
CA ALA A 189 12.03 -8.71 4.51
C ALA A 189 13.14 -8.04 5.34
N VAL A 190 13.51 -8.63 6.49
CA VAL A 190 14.62 -8.12 7.32
C VAL A 190 15.95 -8.17 6.56
N LEU A 191 16.24 -9.26 5.84
CA LEU A 191 17.45 -9.38 5.02
C LEU A 191 17.48 -8.35 3.88
N ALA A 192 16.34 -8.03 3.27
CA ALA A 192 16.22 -7.00 2.25
C ALA A 192 16.49 -5.60 2.82
N THR A 193 15.89 -5.23 3.95
CA THR A 193 16.17 -3.95 4.64
C THR A 193 17.66 -3.79 4.94
N MET A 194 18.29 -4.81 5.55
CA MET A 194 19.72 -4.76 5.88
C MET A 194 20.62 -4.61 4.65
N ARG A 195 20.24 -5.19 3.49
CA ARG A 195 20.97 -4.97 2.21
C ARG A 195 20.84 -3.53 1.72
N VAL A 196 19.65 -2.93 1.81
CA VAL A 196 19.41 -1.52 1.43
C VAL A 196 20.22 -0.57 2.32
N ASP A 197 20.29 -0.82 3.63
CA ASP A 197 21.08 0.00 4.56
C ASP A 197 22.59 -0.08 4.27
N VAL A 198 23.11 -1.26 3.94
CA VAL A 198 24.53 -1.43 3.56
C VAL A 198 24.86 -0.67 2.28
N HIS A 199 24.04 -0.80 1.22
CA HIS A 199 24.26 -0.07 -0.03
C HIS A 199 24.08 1.45 0.14
N THR A 200 23.10 1.89 0.92
CA THR A 200 22.88 3.30 1.25
C THR A 200 24.05 3.88 2.05
N SER A 201 24.62 3.11 2.98
CA SER A 201 25.80 3.50 3.76
C SER A 201 27.06 3.59 2.89
N GLN A 202 27.26 2.65 1.96
CA GLN A 202 28.35 2.72 0.98
C GLN A 202 28.19 3.92 0.03
N ALA A 203 26.99 4.18 -0.50
CA ALA A 203 26.74 5.34 -1.36
C ALA A 203 27.02 6.67 -0.62
N LYS A 204 26.57 6.80 0.64
CA LYS A 204 26.86 7.97 1.48
C LYS A 204 28.36 8.10 1.83
N ALA A 205 29.08 6.99 1.95
CA ALA A 205 30.54 7.02 2.14
C ALA A 205 31.27 7.48 0.87
N VAL A 206 30.90 6.97 -0.31
CA VAL A 206 31.49 7.37 -1.61
C VAL A 206 31.24 8.85 -1.89
N LEU A 207 30.02 9.36 -1.62
CA LEU A 207 29.72 10.79 -1.75
C LEU A 207 30.59 11.65 -0.84
N ARG A 208 30.73 11.30 0.45
CA ARG A 208 31.61 12.01 1.39
C ARG A 208 33.09 11.98 0.97
N SER A 209 33.56 10.88 0.39
CA SER A 209 34.91 10.80 -0.17
C SER A 209 35.11 11.67 -1.41
N ALA A 210 34.06 11.91 -2.21
CA ALA A 210 34.10 12.86 -3.33
C ALA A 210 34.06 14.32 -2.85
N GLU A 211 33.28 14.61 -1.80
CA GLU A 211 33.18 15.95 -1.18
C GLU A 211 34.45 16.37 -0.42
N SER A 212 35.31 15.42 -0.01
CA SER A 212 36.55 15.69 0.75
C SER A 212 37.77 16.02 -0.13
N GLY A 213 37.58 16.23 -1.43
CA GLY A 213 38.66 16.43 -2.41
C GLY A 213 39.12 17.89 -2.59
N GLU A 214 39.72 18.50 -1.58
CA GLU A 214 40.27 19.86 -1.72
C GLU A 214 41.52 19.94 -2.61
N LEU A 215 41.43 20.76 -3.66
CA LEU A 215 42.46 21.69 -4.18
C LEU A 215 43.94 21.25 -4.10
N GLY A 216 44.38 20.49 -5.11
CA GLY A 216 45.79 20.43 -5.53
C GLY A 216 46.02 21.21 -6.83
N MET A 217 46.97 22.16 -6.85
CA MET A 217 47.29 22.96 -8.04
C MET A 217 48.24 22.25 -9.03
N GLU A 218 48.03 22.55 -10.31
CA GLU A 218 48.92 22.57 -11.51
C GLU A 218 50.46 22.47 -11.32
N PRO A 219 51.26 22.05 -12.35
CA PRO A 219 50.92 22.19 -13.77
C PRO A 219 51.19 21.02 -14.76
N ALA A 220 50.37 21.02 -15.82
CA ALA A 220 50.67 20.74 -17.23
C ALA A 220 51.70 19.66 -17.65
N ALA A 221 51.20 18.64 -18.38
CA ALA A 221 51.97 17.97 -19.45
C ALA A 221 51.05 17.50 -20.59
N SER A 222 51.21 18.05 -21.80
CA SER A 222 50.45 17.63 -22.98
C SER A 222 50.95 16.32 -23.58
N LYS A 223 50.03 15.40 -23.92
CA LYS A 223 50.19 14.46 -25.05
C LYS A 223 48.85 13.89 -25.53
N HIS A 224 48.58 14.13 -26.81
CA HIS A 224 47.51 13.51 -27.58
C HIS A 224 47.87 12.05 -27.92
N PRO A 225 46.88 11.18 -28.17
CA PRO A 225 46.89 10.49 -29.47
C PRO A 225 45.55 10.53 -30.19
N GLN A 226 45.61 10.26 -31.50
CA GLN A 226 44.50 10.33 -32.45
C GLN A 226 43.70 9.03 -32.49
N THR A 227 42.44 9.10 -32.93
CA THR A 227 41.68 7.95 -33.41
C THR A 227 41.16 8.25 -34.82
N SER A 228 41.58 7.46 -35.81
CA SER A 228 41.28 7.70 -37.23
C SER A 228 39.89 7.22 -37.63
N GLN A 229 39.24 7.96 -38.54
CA GLN A 229 37.95 7.61 -39.14
C GLN A 229 38.09 6.50 -40.18
N LYS A 230 37.15 5.54 -40.22
CA LYS A 230 36.80 4.80 -41.45
C LYS A 230 35.44 4.08 -41.34
N GLU A 231 34.45 4.51 -42.13
CA GLU A 231 33.63 3.74 -43.10
C GLU A 231 32.56 4.70 -43.69
N LYS A 232 31.81 4.30 -44.74
CA LYS A 232 31.15 5.25 -45.66
C LYS A 232 29.89 4.66 -46.37
N ARG A 233 28.75 5.36 -46.23
CA ARG A 233 27.75 5.82 -47.26
C ARG A 233 27.65 5.08 -48.62
N ASP A 234 26.49 4.92 -49.30
CA ASP A 234 25.09 5.39 -49.08
C ASP A 234 24.10 4.71 -50.09
N ALA A 235 22.84 4.49 -49.66
CA ALA A 235 21.57 4.72 -50.42
C ALA A 235 21.19 3.83 -51.69
N PRO A 236 20.13 4.11 -52.52
CA PRO A 236 18.98 3.18 -52.66
C PRO A 236 18.42 2.87 -54.10
N SER A 237 17.27 2.15 -54.16
CA SER A 237 16.47 1.57 -55.28
C SER A 237 15.68 2.56 -56.19
N PRO A 238 14.70 2.21 -57.10
CA PRO A 238 14.09 0.92 -57.59
C PRO A 238 14.02 0.87 -59.17
N PRO A 239 12.96 0.49 -59.98
CA PRO A 239 11.75 -0.38 -59.86
C PRO A 239 11.38 -1.30 -61.11
N SER A 240 10.21 -2.00 -61.05
CA SER A 240 9.18 -2.26 -62.12
C SER A 240 9.16 -3.47 -63.10
N SER A 241 8.12 -4.31 -62.95
CA SER A 241 7.28 -5.05 -63.96
C SER A 241 7.90 -6.19 -64.83
N GLN A 242 7.17 -7.24 -65.28
CA GLN A 242 5.72 -7.38 -65.60
C GLN A 242 5.20 -8.86 -65.61
N MET A 243 3.86 -9.02 -65.67
CA MET A 243 3.04 -10.18 -66.15
C MET A 243 2.61 -11.37 -65.24
N HIS A 244 1.39 -11.84 -65.52
CA HIS A 244 0.57 -12.93 -64.95
C HIS A 244 0.23 -13.95 -66.08
N PRO A 245 -0.46 -15.12 -65.90
CA PRO A 245 -1.67 -15.39 -65.09
C PRO A 245 -1.45 -16.54 -64.06
N MET A 246 -2.19 -17.66 -63.84
CA MET A 246 -3.47 -18.21 -64.33
C MET A 246 -4.13 -19.21 -63.32
N ASP A 247 -5.29 -19.78 -63.69
CA ASP A 247 -6.23 -20.61 -62.92
C ASP A 247 -6.03 -22.14 -63.02
N ARG A 248 -6.39 -22.90 -61.96
CA ARG A 248 -7.30 -24.09 -62.05
C ARG A 248 -7.80 -24.71 -60.73
N SER A 249 -9.08 -24.46 -60.45
CA SER A 249 -10.15 -25.39 -60.02
C SER A 249 -9.87 -26.80 -59.43
N ARG A 250 -10.64 -27.12 -58.35
CA ARG A 250 -11.23 -28.42 -57.92
C ARG A 250 -10.32 -29.61 -57.52
N THR A 251 -10.53 -30.09 -56.30
CA THR A 251 -11.36 -31.29 -56.03
C THR A 251 -12.25 -31.04 -54.84
#